data_AF-A0A0K2ZH98-F1
#
_entry.id   AF-A0A0K2ZH98-F1
#
_cell.length_a   1.000
_cell.length_b   1.000
_cell.length_c   1.000
_cell.angle_alpha   90.00
_cell.angle_beta   90.00
_cell.angle_gamma   90.00
#
_symmetry.space_group_name_H-M   'P 1'
#
loop_
_entity.id
_entity.type
_entity.pdbx_description
1 polymer ?
#
loop_
_entity_poly.entity_id
_entity_poly.type
_entity_poly.pdbx_seq_one_letter_code
_entity_poly.pdbx_strand_id
1 'polypeptide(L)'
;MPSFPVRAITLDLDDTLWPFAPIGARIEQVLHDWLLQHSPRTAERFPIAAMRQLRDEVFATHPHLVHDLSEMRRLTLRRALRDSGADEALVEPAFAVFYAARN
;
A
#
# COMPACT_ATOMS: atom_id res chain seq x y z
N MET A 1 -8.02 -5.85 49.08
CA MET A 1 -7.78 -6.21 47.67
C MET A 1 -6.82 -5.18 47.09
N PRO A 2 -5.79 -5.56 46.34
CA PRO A 2 -4.94 -4.55 45.71
C PRO A 2 -5.76 -3.82 44.64
N SER A 3 -5.73 -2.49 44.69
CA SER A 3 -6.29 -1.63 43.66
C SER A 3 -5.33 -1.63 42.47
N PHE A 4 -5.84 -1.80 41.25
CA PHE A 4 -5.09 -1.63 40.01
C PHE A 4 -5.56 -0.32 39.32
N PRO A 5 -5.05 0.85 39.74
CA PRO A 5 -5.44 2.11 39.15
C PRO A 5 -4.86 2.21 37.73
N VAL A 6 -5.70 1.97 36.73
CA VAL A 6 -5.34 2.15 35.31
C VAL A 6 -5.11 3.64 35.05
N ARG A 7 -3.92 3.99 34.56
CA ARG A 7 -3.56 5.39 34.24
C ARG A 7 -3.64 5.74 32.75
N ALA A 8 -3.60 4.74 31.88
CA ALA A 8 -3.72 4.89 30.44
C ALA A 8 -4.14 3.57 29.78
N ILE A 9 -4.78 3.68 28.62
CA ILE A 9 -5.08 2.58 27.71
C ILE A 9 -4.69 3.05 26.30
N THR A 10 -3.91 2.24 25.58
CA THR A 10 -3.61 2.43 24.16
C THR A 10 -4.27 1.31 23.38
N LEU A 11 -4.92 1.66 22.28
CA LEU A 11 -5.53 0.71 21.37
C LEU A 11 -4.79 0.81 20.03
N ASP A 12 -4.43 -0.35 19.49
CA ASP A 12 -4.09 -0.46 18.09
C ASP A 12 -5.33 -0.26 17.22
N LEU A 13 -5.16 0.02 15.94
CA LEU A 13 -6.25 0.33 15.02
C LEU A 13 -6.67 -0.91 14.24
N ASP A 14 -5.84 -1.32 13.29
CA ASP A 14 -6.13 -2.37 12.33
C ASP A 14 -6.17 -3.74 13.04
N ASP A 15 -7.21 -4.51 12.76
CA ASP A 15 -7.53 -5.80 13.38
C ASP A 15 -7.72 -5.76 14.92
N THR A 16 -7.74 -4.55 15.51
CA THR A 16 -8.17 -4.31 16.90
C THR A 16 -9.52 -3.60 16.94
N LEU A 17 -9.67 -2.46 16.26
CA LEU A 17 -10.91 -1.69 16.20
C LEU A 17 -11.78 -2.06 14.99
N TRP A 18 -11.18 -2.50 13.89
CA TRP A 18 -11.87 -2.97 12.69
C TRP A 18 -11.00 -3.94 11.88
N PRO A 19 -11.61 -4.84 11.08
CA PRO A 19 -10.84 -5.72 10.20
C PRO A 19 -10.20 -4.93 9.05
N PHE A 20 -8.88 -5.02 8.88
CA PHE A 20 -8.17 -4.31 7.80
C PHE A 20 -8.24 -5.03 6.45
N ALA A 21 -8.29 -6.36 6.46
CA ALA A 21 -8.21 -7.18 5.24
C ALA A 21 -9.19 -6.76 4.11
N PRO A 22 -10.48 -6.44 4.38
CA PRO A 22 -11.40 -5.98 3.34
C PRO A 22 -11.01 -4.62 2.74
N ILE A 23 -10.47 -3.71 3.55
CA ILE A 23 -9.98 -2.40 3.11
C ILE A 23 -8.76 -2.58 2.21
N GLY A 24 -7.81 -3.43 2.63
CA GLY A 24 -6.63 -3.77 1.84
C GLY A 24 -6.99 -4.31 0.45
N ALA A 25 -7.93 -5.26 0.38
CA ALA A 25 -8.39 -5.82 -0.89
C ALA A 25 -9.05 -4.77 -1.81
N ARG A 26 -9.86 -3.87 -1.24
CA ARG A 26 -10.48 -2.75 -1.99
C ARG A 26 -9.42 -1.82 -2.59
N ILE A 27 -8.45 -1.41 -1.78
CA ILE A 27 -7.36 -0.52 -2.22
C ILE A 27 -6.59 -1.12 -3.39
N GLU A 28 -6.25 -2.41 -3.29
CA GLU A 28 -5.51 -3.12 -4.34
C GLU A 28 -6.32 -3.20 -5.63
N GLN A 29 -7.63 -3.47 -5.55
CA GLN A 29 -8.50 -3.48 -6.72
C GLN A 29 -8.60 -2.10 -7.36
N VAL A 30 -8.85 -1.04 -6.58
CA VAL A 30 -8.96 0.33 -7.10
C VAL A 30 -7.68 0.78 -7.79
N LEU A 31 -6.52 0.49 -7.19
CA LEU A 31 -5.23 0.80 -7.80
C LEU A 31 -5.02 0.00 -9.09
N HIS A 32 -5.35 -1.29 -9.11
CA HIS A 32 -5.23 -2.12 -10.30
C HIS A 32 -6.14 -1.63 -11.44
N ASP A 33 -7.40 -1.32 -11.14
CA ASP A 33 -8.37 -0.78 -12.10
C ASP A 33 -7.92 0.57 -12.68
N TRP A 34 -7.30 1.41 -11.85
CA TRP A 34 -6.71 2.67 -12.31
C TRP A 34 -5.52 2.42 -13.24
N LEU A 35 -4.65 1.46 -12.91
CA LEU A 35 -3.52 1.09 -13.77
C LEU A 35 -3.99 0.48 -15.10
N LEU A 36 -5.08 -0.29 -15.13
CA LEU A 36 -5.65 -0.80 -16.38
C LEU A 36 -6.01 0.31 -17.36
N GLN A 37 -6.39 1.49 -16.86
CA GLN A 37 -6.77 2.64 -17.69
C GLN A 37 -5.56 3.51 -18.07
N HIS A 38 -4.62 3.73 -17.14
CA HIS A 38 -3.55 4.73 -17.31
C HIS A 38 -2.19 4.12 -17.66
N SER A 39 -1.98 2.84 -17.35
CA SER A 39 -0.77 2.09 -17.64
C SER A 39 -1.05 0.60 -17.85
N PRO A 40 -1.76 0.21 -18.94
CA PRO A 40 -2.18 -1.18 -19.17
C PRO A 40 -1.03 -2.18 -19.09
N ARG A 41 0.16 -1.79 -19.60
CA ARG A 41 1.38 -2.61 -19.52
C ARG A 41 1.84 -2.87 -18.08
N THR A 42 1.69 -1.89 -17.20
CA THR A 42 2.01 -2.06 -15.77
C THR A 42 0.98 -2.95 -15.09
N ALA A 43 -0.31 -2.78 -15.40
CA ALA A 43 -1.36 -3.64 -14.87
C ALA A 43 -1.21 -5.10 -15.32
N GLU A 44 -0.87 -5.34 -16.60
CA GLU A 44 -0.63 -6.68 -17.14
C GLU A 44 0.58 -7.36 -16.49
N ARG A 45 1.70 -6.62 -16.33
CA ARG A 45 2.91 -7.17 -15.72
C ARG A 45 2.77 -7.36 -14.21
N PHE A 46 2.02 -6.49 -13.54
CA PHE A 46 1.82 -6.50 -12.09
C PHE A 46 0.34 -6.60 -11.75
N PRO A 47 -0.30 -7.77 -11.97
CA PRO A 47 -1.58 -8.08 -11.35
C PRO A 47 -1.45 -8.01 -9.83
N ILE A 48 -2.58 -7.93 -9.11
CA ILE A 48 -2.61 -7.71 -7.65
C ILE A 48 -1.61 -8.61 -6.88
N ALA A 49 -1.54 -9.90 -7.20
CA ALA A 49 -0.61 -10.83 -6.57
C ALA A 49 0.87 -10.46 -6.79
N ALA A 50 1.24 -10.09 -8.02
CA ALA A 50 2.61 -9.67 -8.35
C ALA A 50 2.94 -8.29 -7.75
N MET A 51 1.97 -7.37 -7.69
CA MET A 51 2.15 -6.08 -7.01
C MET A 51 2.36 -6.27 -5.50
N ARG A 52 1.70 -7.24 -4.87
CA ARG A 52 1.93 -7.62 -3.47
C ARG A 52 3.35 -8.16 -3.29
N GLN A 53 3.79 -9.08 -4.15
CA GLN A 53 5.16 -9.59 -4.09
C GLN A 53 6.20 -8.47 -4.26
N LEU A 54 5.98 -7.57 -5.23
CA LEU A 54 6.87 -6.42 -5.43
C LEU A 54 6.94 -5.52 -4.19
N ARG A 55 5.79 -5.24 -3.57
CA ARG A 55 5.74 -4.49 -2.31
C ARG A 55 6.59 -5.20 -1.25
N ASP A 56 6.44 -6.51 -1.08
CA ASP A 56 7.16 -7.27 -0.07
C ASP A 56 8.69 -7.24 -0.32
N GLU A 57 9.12 -7.28 -1.59
CA GLU A 57 10.52 -7.07 -1.99
C GLU A 57 11.04 -5.65 -1.67
N VAL A 58 10.23 -4.62 -1.93
CA VAL A 58 10.55 -3.24 -1.54
C VAL A 58 10.70 -3.13 -0.03
N PHE A 59 9.83 -3.78 0.75
CA PHE A 59 9.90 -3.83 2.22
C PHE A 59 11.17 -4.49 2.73
N ALA A 60 11.55 -5.63 2.17
CA ALA A 60 12.78 -6.31 2.56
C ALA A 60 14.04 -5.49 2.26
N THR A 61 14.02 -4.70 1.18
CA THR A 61 15.20 -3.94 0.72
C THR A 61 15.30 -2.52 1.30
N HIS A 62 14.22 -2.00 1.91
CA HIS A 62 14.18 -0.65 2.48
C HIS A 62 13.73 -0.65 3.96
N PRO A 63 14.41 -1.39 4.86
CA PRO A 63 13.99 -1.49 6.27
C PRO A 63 14.02 -0.13 7.00
N HIS A 64 14.84 0.82 6.54
CA HIS A 64 14.90 2.17 7.08
C HIS A 64 13.62 2.99 6.83
N LEU A 65 12.73 2.57 5.93
CA LEU A 65 11.48 3.26 5.59
C LEU A 65 10.24 2.60 6.19
N VAL A 66 10.37 1.61 7.09
CA VAL A 66 9.20 0.94 7.72
C VAL A 66 8.30 1.92 8.49
N HIS A 67 8.85 3.05 8.93
CA HIS A 67 8.10 4.13 9.58
C HIS A 67 7.37 5.06 8.60
N ASP A 68 7.69 5.00 7.30
CA ASP A 68 7.07 5.79 6.23
C ASP A 68 6.47 4.89 5.15
N LEU A 69 5.30 4.33 5.48
CA LEU A 69 4.57 3.45 4.56
C LEU A 69 4.08 4.17 3.29
N SER A 70 4.01 5.51 3.31
CA SER A 70 3.63 6.30 2.13
C SER A 70 4.76 6.30 1.11
N GLU A 71 6.00 6.59 1.54
CA GLU A 71 7.15 6.50 0.63
C GLU A 71 7.38 5.07 0.15
N MET A 72 7.18 4.07 0.99
CA MET A 72 7.25 2.66 0.59
C MET A 72 6.28 2.32 -0.54
N ARG A 73 5.05 2.87 -0.50
CA ARG A 73 4.07 2.71 -1.57
C ARG A 73 4.52 3.42 -2.85
N ARG A 74 5.01 4.65 -2.76
CA ARG A 74 5.53 5.41 -3.91
C ARG A 74 6.69 4.68 -4.57
N LEU A 75 7.61 4.13 -3.79
CA LEU A 75 8.74 3.37 -4.28
C LEU A 75 8.31 2.09 -4.99
N THR A 76 7.34 1.37 -4.44
CA THR A 76 6.73 0.20 -5.09
C THR A 76 6.13 0.56 -6.45
N LEU A 77 5.35 1.66 -6.52
CA LEU A 77 4.74 2.15 -7.76
C LEU A 77 5.79 2.56 -8.79
N ARG A 78 6.81 3.31 -8.36
CA ARG A 78 7.93 3.75 -9.20
C ARG A 78 8.66 2.54 -9.79
N ARG A 79 8.89 1.51 -8.97
CA ARG A 79 9.54 0.27 -9.43
C ARG A 79 8.67 -0.48 -10.44
N ALA A 80 7.37 -0.62 -10.19
CA ALA A 80 6.45 -1.27 -11.11
C ALA A 80 6.39 -0.56 -12.49
N LEU A 81 6.31 0.78 -12.48
CA LEU A 81 6.29 1.59 -13.70
C LEU A 81 7.61 1.50 -14.48
N ARG A 82 8.74 1.59 -13.79
CA ARG A 82 10.08 1.40 -14.41
C ARG A 82 10.20 0.04 -15.06
N ASP A 83 9.85 -1.01 -14.32
CA ASP A 83 10.03 -2.38 -14.76
C ASP A 83 9.13 -2.69 -15.96
N SER A 84 7.91 -2.15 -16.03
CA SER A 84 7.01 -2.30 -17.19
C SER A 84 7.37 -1.41 -18.40
N GLY A 85 8.30 -0.47 -18.22
CA GLY A 85 8.67 0.55 -19.21
C GLY A 85 7.63 1.65 -19.37
N ALA A 86 6.82 1.91 -18.34
CA ALA A 86 5.81 2.96 -18.30
C ALA A 86 6.38 4.28 -17.75
N ASP A 87 5.61 5.36 -17.91
CA ASP A 87 5.97 6.69 -17.44
C ASP A 87 5.90 6.79 -15.90
N GLU A 88 7.02 7.15 -15.28
CA GLU A 88 7.12 7.38 -13.84
C GLU A 88 6.33 8.61 -13.36
N ALA A 89 5.91 9.51 -14.26
CA ALA A 89 5.01 10.62 -13.91
C ALA A 89 3.67 10.12 -13.33
N LEU A 90 3.32 8.84 -13.56
CA LEU A 90 2.12 8.21 -13.01
C LEU A 90 2.24 7.80 -11.54
N VAL A 91 3.41 7.91 -10.89
CA VAL A 91 3.58 7.55 -9.47
C VAL A 91 2.64 8.36 -8.57
N GLU A 92 2.65 9.68 -8.71
CA GLU A 92 1.86 10.59 -7.87
C GLU A 92 0.34 10.42 -8.09
N PRO A 93 -0.17 10.38 -9.34
CA PRO A 93 -1.57 10.07 -9.60
C PRO A 93 -2.01 8.70 -9.06
N ALA A 94 -1.20 7.64 -9.26
CA ALA A 94 -1.50 6.31 -8.75
C ALA A 94 -1.52 6.27 -7.21
N PHE A 95 -0.58 6.98 -6.57
CA PHE A 95 -0.55 7.10 -5.12
C PHE A 95 -1.78 7.84 -4.59
N ALA A 96 -2.21 8.93 -5.24
CA ALA A 96 -3.40 9.67 -4.84
C ALA A 96 -4.66 8.79 -4.87
N VAL A 97 -4.80 7.93 -5.88
CA VAL A 97 -5.90 6.96 -6.01
C VAL A 97 -5.84 5.92 -4.89
N PHE A 98 -4.67 5.34 -4.63
CA PHE A 98 -4.44 4.45 -3.48
C PHE A 98 -4.83 5.13 -2.15
N TYR A 99 -4.39 6.37 -1.96
CA TYR A 99 -4.59 7.11 -0.71
C TYR A 99 -6.06 7.48 -0.48
N ALA A 100 -6.77 7.87 -1.54
CA ALA A 100 -8.21 8.11 -1.49
C ALA A 100 -9.00 6.84 -1.19
N ALA A 101 -8.57 5.68 -1.73
CA ALA A 101 -9.19 4.39 -1.45
C ALA A 101 -8.87 3.83 -0.06
N ARG A 102 -7.96 4.44 0.69
CA ARG A 102 -7.66 4.03 2.08
C ARG A 102 -8.60 4.69 3.08
N ASN A 103 -9.00 5.92 2.81
CA ASN A 103 -9.96 6.67 3.63
C ASN A 103 -11.40 6.37 3.19
#